data_AF-A0A803JTB3-F1
#
_entry.id   AF-A0A803JTB3-F1
#
_cell.length_a   1.000
_cell.length_b   1.000
_cell.length_c   1.000
_cell.angle_alpha   90.00
_cell.angle_beta   90.00
_cell.angle_gamma   90.00
#
_symmetry.space_group_name_H-M   'P 1'
#
loop_
_entity.id
_entity.type
_entity.pdbx_description
1 polymer ?
#
loop_
_entity_poly.entity_id
_entity_poly.type
_entity_poly.pdbx_seq_one_letter_code
_entity_poly.pdbx_strand_id
1 'polypeptide(L)'
;MFPALHSNMLVALLGAILWGHSSYALRVLSGQKICYADYKHPCYKIAYFQDLSRRVGFHEARQACEIDGGSLLSIESEAEQKLIERMLQNLTNSGTGVSDGDFWIGLWRNLEAMASSGACPDLYRWSDESTSQFRNWYADEPSCGSEACVVMYHQPTANPGIGGPYLYQWNDDRCNMKHNFICKYAPESFPAVVTEKISVTDKPAEDPSHVVVAETGIMPNLIYVIIPTIPLLLLILVAFGTCCFQMVHKSKERSKTSPTQSTLWISKNQRNEINMEV
;
A
#
# COMPACT_ATOMS: atom_id res chain seq x y z
N MET A 1 22.10 37.33 -9.62
CA MET A 1 20.71 36.83 -9.67
C MET A 1 20.72 35.32 -9.92
N PHE A 2 21.17 34.52 -8.94
CA PHE A 2 21.24 33.04 -9.03
C PHE A 2 20.89 32.25 -7.75
N PRO A 3 20.43 32.81 -6.60
CA PRO A 3 20.12 31.97 -5.43
C PRO A 3 18.72 31.32 -5.48
N ALA A 4 17.80 31.82 -6.30
CA ALA A 4 16.41 31.33 -6.31
C ALA A 4 16.21 29.97 -7.03
N LEU A 5 17.06 29.63 -8.00
CA LEU A 5 16.92 28.37 -8.75
C LEU A 5 17.33 27.14 -7.93
N HIS A 6 18.35 27.26 -7.08
CA HIS A 6 18.79 26.13 -6.23
C HIS A 6 17.75 25.76 -5.17
N SER A 7 17.07 26.75 -4.59
CA SER A 7 16.03 26.51 -3.58
C SER A 7 14.83 25.75 -4.15
N ASN A 8 14.38 26.09 -5.36
CA ASN A 8 13.24 25.43 -5.98
C ASN A 8 13.55 23.99 -6.42
N MET A 9 14.79 23.72 -6.83
CA MET A 9 15.22 22.37 -7.20
C MET A 9 15.36 21.46 -5.98
N LEU A 10 15.86 21.99 -4.85
CA LEU A 10 15.94 21.24 -3.60
C LEU A 10 14.55 20.90 -3.04
N VAL A 11 13.61 21.85 -3.09
CA VAL A 11 12.23 21.63 -2.64
C VAL A 11 11.50 20.62 -3.54
N ALA A 12 11.74 20.65 -4.86
CA ALA A 12 11.18 19.66 -5.78
C ALA A 12 11.77 18.25 -5.57
N LEU A 13 13.07 18.15 -5.29
CA LEU A 13 13.72 16.88 -4.96
C LEU A 13 13.24 16.32 -3.61
N LEU A 14 13.11 17.16 -2.59
CA LEU A 14 12.56 16.78 -1.29
C LEU A 14 11.08 16.36 -1.42
N GLY A 15 10.29 17.08 -2.23
CA GLY A 15 8.90 16.72 -2.53
C GLY A 15 8.78 15.39 -3.28
N ALA A 16 9.67 15.12 -4.24
CA ALA A 16 9.71 13.86 -4.98
C ALA A 16 10.18 12.68 -4.11
N ILE A 17 11.10 12.90 -3.17
CA ILE A 17 11.52 11.89 -2.18
C ILE A 17 10.37 11.61 -1.21
N LEU A 18 9.72 12.64 -0.66
CA LEU A 18 8.58 12.47 0.25
C LEU A 18 7.36 11.80 -0.42
N TRP A 19 7.06 12.13 -1.68
CA TRP A 19 6.03 11.44 -2.46
C TRP A 19 6.44 10.04 -2.93
N GLY A 20 7.72 9.82 -3.19
CA GLY A 20 8.28 8.49 -3.45
C GLY A 20 8.02 7.57 -2.26
N HIS A 21 8.48 7.95 -1.07
CA HIS A 21 8.29 7.15 0.15
C HIS A 21 6.80 6.91 0.50
N SER A 22 5.94 7.92 0.30
CA SER A 22 4.48 7.77 0.51
C SER A 22 3.82 6.84 -0.51
N SER A 23 4.26 6.85 -1.77
CA SER A 23 3.71 5.99 -2.83
C SER A 23 4.25 4.56 -2.81
N TYR A 24 5.44 4.31 -2.24
CA TYR A 24 5.90 2.96 -1.91
C TYR A 24 5.09 2.36 -0.75
N ALA A 25 4.82 3.13 0.30
CA ALA A 25 4.03 2.67 1.44
C ALA A 25 2.58 2.30 1.06
N LEU A 26 1.93 3.08 0.19
CA LEU A 26 0.53 2.84 -0.21
C LEU A 26 0.35 1.62 -1.14
N ARG A 27 1.43 1.10 -1.75
CA ARG A 27 1.36 -0.07 -2.64
C ARG A 27 1.38 -1.41 -1.91
N VAL A 28 1.75 -1.42 -0.63
CA VAL A 28 2.09 -2.63 0.13
C VAL A 28 0.89 -3.20 0.89
N LEU A 29 -0.29 -2.55 0.89
CA LEU A 29 -1.40 -2.98 1.75
C LEU A 29 -2.72 -3.08 1.01
N SER A 30 -2.73 -3.80 -0.11
CA SER A 30 -3.97 -4.26 -0.73
C SER A 30 -4.52 -5.44 0.08
N GLY A 31 -5.37 -5.16 1.07
CA GLY A 31 -6.04 -6.18 1.89
C GLY A 31 -7.20 -5.56 2.67
N GLN A 32 -8.26 -6.34 2.91
CA GLN A 32 -9.39 -5.90 3.73
C GLN A 32 -9.03 -6.04 5.21
N LYS A 33 -9.17 -4.97 5.99
CA LYS A 33 -9.07 -5.02 7.45
C LYS A 33 -10.32 -5.73 7.98
N ILE A 34 -10.12 -6.76 8.80
CA ILE A 34 -11.18 -7.57 9.40
C ILE A 34 -11.16 -7.29 10.90
N CYS A 35 -12.26 -6.72 11.39
CA CYS A 35 -12.46 -6.39 12.80
C CYS A 35 -13.60 -7.23 13.37
N TYR A 36 -13.56 -7.45 14.68
CA TYR A 36 -14.74 -7.90 15.39
C TYR A 36 -15.78 -6.78 15.47
N ALA A 37 -17.05 -7.15 15.62
CA ALA A 37 -18.13 -6.20 15.81
C ALA A 37 -18.06 -5.51 17.18
N ASP A 38 -17.49 -6.17 18.19
CA ASP A 38 -17.21 -5.54 19.46
C ASP A 38 -15.84 -4.86 19.40
N TYR A 39 -15.83 -3.53 19.51
CA TYR A 39 -14.65 -2.65 19.52
C TYR A 39 -13.64 -2.93 20.64
N LYS A 40 -13.78 -4.05 21.35
CA LYS A 40 -12.89 -4.54 22.41
C LYS A 40 -11.84 -5.51 21.89
N HIS A 41 -12.07 -6.12 20.73
CA HIS A 41 -11.09 -7.03 20.13
C HIS A 41 -10.24 -6.31 19.09
N PRO A 42 -8.98 -6.75 18.90
CA PRO A 42 -8.12 -6.24 17.86
C PRO A 42 -8.70 -6.53 16.46
N CYS A 43 -8.31 -5.70 15.51
CA CYS A 43 -8.53 -5.98 14.09
C CYS A 43 -7.28 -6.59 13.48
N TYR A 44 -7.44 -7.25 12.33
CA TYR A 44 -6.34 -7.84 11.58
C TYR A 44 -6.44 -7.51 10.10
N LYS A 45 -5.30 -7.46 9.42
CA LYS A 45 -5.23 -7.25 7.97
C LYS A 45 -4.18 -8.20 7.39
N ILE A 46 -4.61 -9.03 6.45
CA ILE A 46 -3.75 -10.00 5.78
C ILE A 46 -3.23 -9.35 4.49
N ALA A 47 -1.93 -9.12 4.41
CA ALA A 47 -1.26 -8.61 3.22
C ALA A 47 -0.70 -9.78 2.42
N TYR A 48 -1.51 -10.26 1.47
CA TYR A 48 -1.17 -11.39 0.61
C TYR A 48 -0.83 -10.94 -0.80
N PHE A 49 0.25 -11.49 -1.35
CA PHE A 49 0.70 -11.25 -2.71
C PHE A 49 0.95 -12.56 -3.44
N GLN A 50 0.21 -12.72 -4.54
CA GLN A 50 0.42 -13.82 -5.48
C GLN A 50 1.75 -13.66 -6.24
N ASP A 51 2.13 -12.41 -6.56
CA ASP A 51 3.42 -12.09 -7.16
C ASP A 51 4.52 -12.06 -6.09
N LEU A 52 5.49 -12.96 -6.21
CA LEU A 52 6.63 -13.07 -5.31
C LEU A 52 7.46 -11.79 -5.23
N SER A 53 7.51 -11.00 -6.31
CA SER A 53 8.28 -9.74 -6.35
C SER A 53 7.69 -8.65 -5.45
N ARG A 54 6.43 -8.79 -5.05
CA ARG A 54 5.72 -7.87 -4.15
C ARG A 54 5.80 -8.27 -2.69
N ARG A 55 6.28 -9.48 -2.40
CA ARG A 55 6.53 -9.95 -1.04
C ARG A 55 7.74 -9.21 -0.46
N VAL A 56 7.77 -9.07 0.86
CA VAL A 56 8.68 -8.14 1.54
C VAL A 56 9.48 -8.83 2.64
N GLY A 57 10.58 -8.20 3.04
CA GLY A 57 11.38 -8.66 4.18
C GLY A 57 10.69 -8.36 5.50
N PHE A 58 11.11 -9.00 6.59
CA PHE A 58 10.50 -8.82 7.92
C PHE A 58 10.47 -7.35 8.35
N HIS A 59 11.59 -6.63 8.24
CA HIS A 59 11.65 -5.22 8.65
C HIS A 59 10.76 -4.31 7.79
N GLU A 60 10.63 -4.62 6.50
CA GLU A 60 9.76 -3.91 5.57
C GLU A 60 8.27 -4.20 5.87
N ALA A 61 7.94 -5.45 6.20
CA ALA A 61 6.61 -5.85 6.67
C ALA A 61 6.23 -5.16 7.99
N ARG A 62 7.17 -5.12 8.95
CA ARG A 62 7.02 -4.40 10.22
C ARG A 62 6.70 -2.94 9.98
N GLN A 63 7.52 -2.27 9.18
CA GLN A 63 7.33 -0.87 8.83
C GLN A 63 6.00 -0.64 8.11
N ALA A 64 5.58 -1.54 7.22
CA ALA A 64 4.30 -1.43 6.55
C ALA A 64 3.13 -1.45 7.53
N CYS A 65 3.12 -2.39 8.50
CA CYS A 65 2.08 -2.42 9.52
C CYS A 65 2.11 -1.18 10.42
N GLU A 66 3.30 -0.69 10.81
CA GLU A 66 3.46 0.52 11.63
C GLU A 66 2.94 1.77 10.91
N ILE A 67 3.21 1.91 9.62
CA ILE A 67 2.71 3.02 8.80
C ILE A 67 1.18 2.97 8.66
N ASP A 68 0.58 1.78 8.61
CA ASP A 68 -0.89 1.59 8.57
C ASP A 68 -1.56 1.76 9.95
N GLY A 69 -0.80 2.14 10.99
CA GLY A 69 -1.30 2.34 12.35
C GLY A 69 -1.51 1.05 13.14
N GLY A 70 -0.87 -0.05 12.74
CA GLY A 70 -0.87 -1.33 13.44
C GLY A 70 0.53 -1.80 13.81
N SER A 71 0.66 -3.10 14.03
CA SER A 71 1.94 -3.78 14.25
C SER A 71 1.91 -5.14 13.56
N LEU A 72 3.07 -5.75 13.32
CA LEU A 72 3.08 -7.14 12.86
C LEU A 72 2.38 -8.02 13.90
N LEU A 73 1.64 -9.02 13.42
CA LEU A 73 0.78 -9.87 14.23
C LEU A 73 1.51 -10.48 15.43
N SER A 74 1.11 -10.09 16.65
CA SER A 74 1.33 -10.88 17.85
C SER A 74 0.24 -11.93 18.01
N ILE A 75 0.59 -13.12 18.49
CA ILE A 75 -0.36 -14.18 18.80
C ILE A 75 -0.25 -14.50 20.29
N GLU A 76 -1.28 -14.11 21.03
CA GLU A 76 -1.29 -14.05 22.48
C GLU A 76 -1.97 -15.25 23.13
N SER A 77 -2.70 -16.05 22.33
CA SER A 77 -3.40 -17.24 22.81
C SER A 77 -3.68 -18.24 21.69
N GLU A 78 -3.98 -19.48 22.07
CA GLU A 78 -4.47 -20.51 21.14
C GLU A 78 -5.78 -20.09 20.45
N ALA A 79 -6.63 -19.33 21.14
CA ALA A 79 -7.88 -18.82 20.57
C ALA A 79 -7.62 -17.82 19.43
N GLU A 80 -6.63 -16.94 19.61
CA GLU A 80 -6.18 -16.00 18.57
C GLU A 80 -5.52 -16.75 17.41
N GLN A 81 -4.65 -17.72 17.67
CA GLN A 81 -4.07 -18.59 16.63
C GLN A 81 -5.18 -19.21 15.76
N LYS A 82 -6.15 -19.88 16.38
CA LYS A 82 -7.30 -20.49 15.69
C LYS A 82 -8.16 -19.48 14.92
N LEU A 83 -8.25 -18.24 15.38
CA LEU A 83 -8.93 -17.17 14.64
C LEU A 83 -8.20 -16.87 13.34
N ILE A 84 -6.90 -16.63 13.40
CA ILE A 84 -6.07 -16.30 12.23
C ILE A 84 -6.11 -17.45 11.21
N GLU A 85 -6.07 -18.69 11.67
CA GLU A 85 -6.23 -19.88 10.83
C GLU A 85 -7.55 -19.86 10.05
N ARG A 86 -8.67 -19.61 10.72
CA ARG A 86 -9.98 -19.52 10.05
C ARG A 86 -10.03 -18.38 9.05
N MET A 87 -9.39 -17.24 9.35
CA MET A 87 -9.32 -16.11 8.42
C MET A 87 -8.57 -16.48 7.15
N LEU A 88 -7.42 -17.16 7.27
CA LEU A 88 -6.67 -17.65 6.12
C LEU A 88 -7.45 -18.69 5.31
N GLN A 89 -8.08 -19.66 5.97
CA GLN A 89 -8.93 -20.67 5.32
C GLN A 89 -10.07 -20.03 4.52
N ASN A 90 -10.74 -19.02 5.09
CA ASN A 90 -11.82 -18.31 4.42
C ASN A 90 -11.33 -17.57 3.16
N LEU A 91 -10.12 -16.98 3.19
CA LEU A 91 -9.52 -16.35 2.01
C LEU A 91 -9.12 -17.37 0.93
N THR A 92 -8.69 -18.57 1.32
CA THR A 92 -8.41 -19.66 0.39
C THR A 92 -9.70 -20.15 -0.29
N ASN A 93 -10.78 -20.29 0.48
CA ASN A 93 -12.07 -20.82 0.01
C ASN A 93 -12.91 -19.81 -0.80
N SER A 94 -12.72 -18.50 -0.60
CA SER A 94 -13.52 -17.45 -1.25
C SER A 94 -13.21 -17.24 -2.74
N GLY A 95 -12.44 -18.14 -3.37
CA GLY A 95 -12.05 -18.05 -4.78
C GLY A 95 -11.01 -16.95 -5.07
N THR A 96 -10.60 -16.18 -4.05
CA THR A 96 -9.51 -15.19 -4.12
C THR A 96 -8.12 -15.82 -4.22
N GLY A 97 -8.00 -17.14 -4.01
CA GLY A 97 -6.83 -17.92 -4.40
C GLY A 97 -5.56 -17.56 -3.63
N VAL A 98 -5.64 -17.45 -2.30
CA VAL A 98 -4.43 -17.49 -1.46
C VAL A 98 -3.75 -18.84 -1.70
N SER A 99 -2.70 -18.84 -2.51
CA SER A 99 -1.87 -19.99 -2.82
C SER A 99 -0.81 -20.15 -1.72
N ASP A 100 0.12 -21.08 -1.95
CA ASP A 100 1.29 -21.24 -1.09
C ASP A 100 2.04 -19.92 -0.90
N GLY A 101 2.37 -19.63 0.35
CA GLY A 101 3.14 -18.47 0.74
C GLY A 101 2.99 -18.17 2.22
N ASP A 102 4.10 -18.27 2.93
CA ASP A 102 4.16 -18.04 4.36
C ASP A 102 3.95 -16.56 4.71
N PHE A 103 3.61 -16.32 5.98
CA PHE A 103 3.27 -15.02 6.49
C PHE A 103 4.21 -14.62 7.61
N TRP A 104 4.92 -13.50 7.47
CA TRP A 104 5.59 -12.86 8.60
C TRP A 104 4.58 -12.57 9.71
N ILE A 105 4.95 -12.98 10.92
CA ILE A 105 4.31 -12.58 12.17
C ILE A 105 5.30 -11.74 12.98
N GLY A 106 4.86 -11.13 14.07
CA GLY A 106 5.64 -10.16 14.83
C GLY A 106 6.75 -10.74 15.71
N LEU A 107 6.96 -12.06 15.72
CA LEU A 107 7.93 -12.72 16.58
C LEU A 107 9.34 -12.66 15.96
N TRP A 108 10.33 -12.25 16.74
CA TRP A 108 11.72 -12.14 16.29
C TRP A 108 12.70 -12.20 17.46
N ARG A 109 13.98 -12.44 17.17
CA ARG A 109 15.07 -12.34 18.14
C ARG A 109 16.17 -11.43 17.63
N ASN A 110 16.85 -10.74 18.55
CA ASN A 110 18.04 -9.97 18.20
C ASN A 110 19.27 -10.89 18.20
N LEU A 111 19.88 -11.08 17.03
CA LEU A 111 21.10 -11.88 16.88
C LEU A 111 22.30 -11.32 17.68
N GLU A 112 22.36 -10.01 17.91
CA GLU A 112 23.43 -9.37 18.69
C GLU A 112 23.25 -9.59 20.21
N ALA A 113 22.02 -9.80 20.67
CA ALA A 113 21.71 -10.05 22.08
C ALA A 113 22.01 -11.49 22.53
N MET A 114 22.53 -12.33 21.63
CA MET A 114 22.86 -13.75 21.82
C MET A 114 23.95 -14.01 22.87
N ALA A 115 24.58 -12.95 23.40
CA ALA A 115 25.47 -13.01 24.56
C ALA A 115 24.73 -13.20 25.90
N SER A 116 23.40 -13.17 25.90
CA SER A 116 22.57 -13.32 27.10
C SER A 116 22.15 -14.78 27.26
N SER A 117 22.65 -15.43 28.31
CA SER A 117 22.37 -16.83 28.66
C SER A 117 20.86 -17.13 28.77
N GLY A 118 20.30 -17.80 27.76
CA GLY A 118 18.92 -18.32 27.73
C GLY A 118 18.79 -19.42 26.67
N ALA A 119 17.81 -20.32 26.79
CA ALA A 119 17.54 -21.28 25.73
C ALA A 119 17.03 -20.53 24.49
N CYS A 120 17.38 -20.99 23.30
CA CYS A 120 17.09 -20.24 22.07
C CYS A 120 15.61 -19.83 21.89
N PRO A 121 14.62 -20.71 22.13
CA PRO A 121 13.21 -20.33 22.02
C PRO A 121 12.83 -19.15 22.93
N ASP A 122 13.51 -18.99 24.07
CA ASP A 122 13.25 -17.93 25.06
C ASP A 122 13.79 -16.57 24.61
N LEU A 123 14.61 -16.52 23.55
CA LEU A 123 15.18 -15.29 23.00
C LEU A 123 14.19 -14.55 22.08
N TYR A 124 13.09 -15.20 21.69
CA TYR A 124 12.08 -14.65 20.80
C TYR A 124 11.08 -13.76 21.54
N ARG A 125 10.92 -12.53 21.05
CA ARG A 125 10.01 -11.50 21.57
C ARG A 125 9.11 -10.92 20.48
N TRP A 126 7.95 -10.43 20.88
CA TRP A 126 7.02 -9.78 19.96
C TRP A 126 7.49 -8.36 19.61
N SER A 127 7.33 -7.97 18.35
CA SER A 127 7.73 -6.65 17.85
C SER A 127 6.81 -5.52 18.28
N ASP A 128 5.61 -5.85 18.76
CA ASP A 128 4.64 -4.93 19.37
C ASP A 128 4.79 -4.83 20.90
N GLU A 129 5.84 -5.43 21.46
CA GLU A 129 6.12 -5.49 22.90
C GLU A 129 5.07 -6.27 23.72
N SER A 130 4.22 -7.10 23.08
CA SER A 130 3.38 -8.06 23.81
C SER A 130 4.25 -9.01 24.64
N THR A 131 3.79 -9.32 25.86
CA THR A 131 4.50 -10.20 26.80
C THR A 131 4.07 -11.66 26.67
N SER A 132 3.25 -12.00 25.67
CA SER A 132 2.74 -13.36 25.47
C SER A 132 3.85 -14.41 25.36
N GLN A 133 3.67 -15.49 26.12
CA GLN A 133 4.50 -16.70 26.08
C GLN A 133 3.92 -17.80 25.18
N PHE A 134 2.78 -17.56 24.52
CA PHE A 134 2.18 -18.53 23.60
C PHE A 134 3.11 -18.76 22.41
N ARG A 135 3.34 -20.02 22.05
CA ARG A 135 4.16 -20.44 20.91
C ARG A 135 3.48 -21.59 20.17
N ASN A 136 3.47 -21.54 18.85
CA ASN A 136 2.95 -22.61 17.99
C ASN A 136 4.01 -23.08 16.98
N TRP A 137 5.20 -23.42 17.48
CA TRP A 137 6.30 -23.91 16.66
C TRP A 137 5.94 -25.20 15.91
N TYR A 138 6.52 -25.35 14.72
CA TYR A 138 6.54 -26.63 14.03
C TYR A 138 7.51 -27.61 14.72
N ALA A 139 7.43 -28.91 14.40
CA ALA A 139 8.00 -29.98 15.22
C ALA A 139 9.52 -29.93 15.42
N ASP A 140 10.26 -29.28 14.52
CA ASP A 140 11.72 -29.07 14.55
C ASP A 140 12.13 -27.59 14.68
N GLU A 141 11.19 -26.71 15.03
CA GLU A 141 11.43 -25.28 15.10
C GLU A 141 11.41 -24.73 16.53
N PRO A 142 12.13 -23.63 16.83
CA PRO A 142 12.99 -22.87 15.92
C PRO A 142 14.36 -23.55 15.65
N SER A 143 14.92 -23.30 14.46
CA SER A 143 16.22 -23.78 13.99
C SER A 143 17.39 -23.19 14.77
N CYS A 144 17.19 -22.01 15.37
CA CYS A 144 18.11 -21.37 16.31
C CYS A 144 19.47 -20.96 15.72
N GLY A 145 19.61 -20.94 14.40
CA GLY A 145 20.84 -20.58 13.68
C GLY A 145 21.00 -19.07 13.44
N SER A 146 21.12 -18.66 12.17
CA SER A 146 21.11 -17.25 11.75
C SER A 146 19.70 -16.75 11.40
N GLU A 147 18.70 -17.63 11.47
CA GLU A 147 17.28 -17.33 11.28
C GLU A 147 16.74 -16.70 12.56
N ALA A 148 16.06 -15.57 12.42
CA ALA A 148 15.79 -14.68 13.56
C ALA A 148 14.42 -14.02 13.50
N CYS A 149 13.70 -14.18 12.40
CA CYS A 149 12.38 -13.61 12.17
C CYS A 149 11.40 -14.75 11.88
N VAL A 150 10.17 -14.67 12.37
CA VAL A 150 9.28 -15.82 12.35
C VAL A 150 8.20 -15.68 11.30
N VAL A 151 8.01 -16.73 10.52
CA VAL A 151 6.86 -16.91 9.66
C VAL A 151 5.89 -17.92 10.25
N MET A 152 4.62 -17.74 9.92
CA MET A 152 3.60 -18.77 10.05
C MET A 152 3.42 -19.44 8.68
N TYR A 153 3.49 -20.77 8.66
CA TYR A 153 3.37 -21.55 7.43
C TYR A 153 1.99 -21.44 6.81
N HIS A 154 1.95 -21.30 5.49
CA HIS A 154 0.74 -21.47 4.69
C HIS A 154 1.09 -22.08 3.34
N GLN A 155 1.31 -23.39 3.34
CA GLN A 155 1.68 -24.15 2.15
C GLN A 155 0.76 -25.35 1.97
N PRO A 156 -0.53 -25.13 1.64
CA PRO A 156 -1.49 -26.22 1.44
C PRO A 156 -1.09 -27.21 0.34
N THR A 157 -0.23 -26.84 -0.61
CA THR A 157 0.25 -27.76 -1.66
C THR A 157 1.56 -28.48 -1.33
N ALA A 158 2.22 -28.12 -0.23
CA ALA A 158 3.47 -28.77 0.18
C ALA A 158 3.23 -30.20 0.70
N ASN A 159 4.19 -31.09 0.42
CA ASN A 159 4.19 -32.41 1.02
C ASN A 159 4.38 -32.30 2.55
N PRO A 160 3.68 -33.11 3.35
CA PRO A 160 3.87 -33.13 4.80
C PRO A 160 5.32 -33.41 5.19
N GLY A 161 5.80 -32.69 6.20
CA GLY A 161 7.09 -32.97 6.83
C GLY A 161 6.93 -33.87 8.07
N ILE A 162 7.96 -33.86 8.93
CA ILE A 162 8.00 -34.71 10.13
C ILE A 162 6.91 -34.39 11.16
N GLY A 163 6.42 -33.14 11.20
CA GLY A 163 5.32 -32.69 12.05
C GLY A 163 3.95 -32.76 11.38
N GLY A 164 3.87 -33.28 10.15
CA GLY A 164 2.65 -33.27 9.34
C GLY A 164 2.61 -32.11 8.34
N PRO A 165 1.41 -31.67 7.91
CA PRO A 165 1.26 -30.58 6.96
C PRO A 165 1.86 -29.25 7.45
N TYR A 166 2.51 -28.50 6.57
CA TYR A 166 3.05 -27.16 6.85
C TYR A 166 1.95 -26.10 6.83
N LEU A 167 1.06 -26.17 7.82
CA LEU A 167 -0.09 -25.28 7.93
C LEU A 167 -0.16 -24.68 9.34
N TYR A 168 -0.09 -23.35 9.39
CA TYR A 168 -0.35 -22.48 10.54
C TYR A 168 0.59 -22.59 11.74
N GLN A 169 1.51 -23.55 11.73
CA GLN A 169 2.63 -23.62 12.67
C GLN A 169 3.76 -22.70 12.24
N TRP A 170 4.67 -22.41 13.17
CA TRP A 170 5.67 -21.37 13.02
C TRP A 170 7.05 -21.92 12.73
N ASN A 171 7.83 -21.13 11.99
CA ASN A 171 9.22 -21.39 11.61
C ASN A 171 10.02 -20.09 11.72
N ASP A 172 11.26 -20.14 12.21
CA ASP A 172 12.19 -19.03 12.05
C ASP A 172 12.85 -19.05 10.68
N ASP A 173 12.97 -17.88 10.08
CA ASP A 173 13.55 -17.68 8.76
C ASP A 173 14.46 -16.45 8.80
N ARG A 174 15.23 -16.28 7.73
CA ARG A 174 16.13 -15.15 7.55
C ARG A 174 15.29 -13.92 7.28
N CYS A 175 15.48 -12.88 8.07
CA CYS A 175 14.67 -11.66 8.02
C CYS A 175 14.62 -10.96 6.65
N ASN A 176 15.54 -11.28 5.73
CA ASN A 176 15.58 -10.75 4.37
C ASN A 176 14.78 -11.57 3.35
N MET A 177 14.26 -12.74 3.71
CA MET A 177 13.37 -13.54 2.86
C MET A 177 12.08 -12.78 2.55
N LYS A 178 11.47 -13.09 1.40
CA LYS A 178 10.33 -12.35 0.88
C LYS A 178 9.05 -13.14 1.10
N HIS A 179 8.25 -12.71 2.07
CA HIS A 179 7.00 -13.36 2.46
C HIS A 179 5.81 -12.41 2.43
N ASN A 180 4.61 -12.99 2.55
CA ASN A 180 3.41 -12.24 2.91
C ASN A 180 3.50 -11.79 4.37
N PHE A 181 2.54 -11.04 4.88
CA PHE A 181 2.55 -10.66 6.29
C PHE A 181 1.14 -10.35 6.82
N ILE A 182 0.99 -10.37 8.14
CA ILE A 182 -0.28 -10.07 8.81
C ILE A 182 -0.05 -8.93 9.80
N CYS A 183 -0.89 -7.91 9.74
CA CYS A 183 -0.91 -6.81 10.69
C CYS A 183 -2.03 -6.99 11.71
N LYS A 184 -1.79 -6.61 12.96
CA LYS A 184 -2.74 -6.50 14.07
C LYS A 184 -2.90 -5.03 14.46
N TYR A 185 -4.12 -4.63 14.78
CA TYR A 185 -4.46 -3.26 15.16
C TYR A 185 -5.14 -3.29 16.51
N ALA A 186 -4.74 -2.36 17.39
CA ALA A 186 -5.40 -2.20 18.67
C ALA A 186 -6.91 -1.91 18.46
N PRO A 187 -7.78 -2.41 19.37
CA PRO A 187 -9.17 -2.01 19.40
C PRO A 187 -9.30 -0.48 19.49
N GLU A 188 -10.28 0.10 18.81
CA GLU A 188 -10.54 1.53 18.89
C GLU A 188 -10.93 1.93 20.32
N SER A 189 -10.02 2.57 21.05
CA SER A 189 -10.33 3.16 22.35
C SER A 189 -11.18 4.41 22.11
N PHE A 190 -12.50 4.31 22.24
CA PHE A 190 -13.30 5.52 22.43
C PHE A 190 -12.82 6.19 23.74
N PRO A 191 -12.42 7.48 23.71
CA PRO A 191 -12.10 8.18 24.95
C PRO A 191 -13.32 8.13 25.86
N ALA A 192 -13.13 7.58 27.06
CA ALA A 192 -14.18 7.45 28.06
C ALA A 192 -14.78 8.83 28.35
N VAL A 193 -15.96 9.11 27.79
CA VAL A 193 -16.81 10.18 28.29
C VAL A 193 -17.18 9.75 29.71
N VAL A 194 -16.60 10.45 30.70
CA VAL A 194 -16.94 10.33 32.11
C VAL A 194 -18.44 10.57 32.21
N THR A 195 -19.20 9.48 32.27
CA THR A 195 -20.64 9.53 32.49
C THR A 195 -20.89 8.80 33.79
N GLU A 196 -21.43 9.57 34.73
CA GLU A 196 -21.88 9.16 36.05
C GLU A 196 -22.57 7.78 36.06
N LYS A 197 -22.28 7.05 37.14
CA LYS A 197 -22.95 5.79 37.48
C LYS A 197 -24.46 5.98 37.53
N ILE A 198 -25.19 5.34 36.63
CA ILE A 198 -26.55 4.89 36.92
C ILE A 198 -26.63 3.39 36.66
N SER A 199 -26.75 2.67 37.77
CA SER A 199 -27.05 1.26 37.89
C SER A 199 -28.43 0.94 37.32
N VAL A 200 -28.51 0.07 36.31
CA VAL A 200 -29.71 -0.77 36.10
C VAL A 200 -29.25 -2.17 35.69
N THR A 201 -29.89 -3.13 36.36
CA THR A 201 -29.61 -4.55 36.52
C THR A 201 -30.28 -5.39 35.41
N ASP A 202 -29.62 -6.50 35.06
CA ASP A 202 -30.08 -7.77 34.45
C ASP A 202 -30.84 -7.80 33.10
N LYS A 203 -30.19 -8.42 32.08
CA LYS A 203 -30.57 -9.74 31.51
C LYS A 203 -29.61 -10.17 30.37
N PRO A 204 -29.43 -11.49 30.15
CA PRO A 204 -28.52 -12.02 29.13
C PRO A 204 -29.22 -12.07 27.76
N ALA A 205 -28.58 -11.46 26.75
CA ALA A 205 -28.99 -11.57 25.37
C ALA A 205 -27.99 -12.44 24.59
N GLU A 206 -28.58 -13.24 23.71
CA GLU A 206 -28.00 -14.30 22.90
C GLU A 206 -26.91 -13.85 21.92
N ASP A 207 -26.12 -14.85 21.54
CA ASP A 207 -25.12 -14.91 20.47
C ASP A 207 -25.44 -14.06 19.23
N PRO A 208 -24.53 -13.14 18.83
CA PRO A 208 -24.50 -12.64 17.47
C PRO A 208 -23.22 -13.09 16.76
N SER A 209 -23.38 -14.17 16.00
CA SER A 209 -22.83 -14.39 14.66
C SER A 209 -21.98 -13.25 14.05
N HIS A 210 -20.81 -13.66 13.56
CA HIS A 210 -19.82 -12.87 12.82
C HIS A 210 -20.44 -12.02 11.71
N VAL A 211 -20.40 -10.69 11.88
CA VAL A 211 -20.68 -9.74 10.79
C VAL A 211 -19.38 -9.05 10.39
N VAL A 212 -18.97 -9.31 9.14
CA VAL A 212 -17.80 -8.70 8.50
C VAL A 212 -18.13 -7.25 8.13
N VAL A 213 -17.52 -6.29 8.80
CA VAL A 213 -17.56 -4.89 8.35
C VAL A 213 -16.48 -4.72 7.28
N ALA A 214 -16.89 -4.67 6.02
CA ALA A 214 -16.04 -4.27 4.90
C ALA A 214 -16.08 -2.74 4.80
N GLU A 215 -14.99 -2.05 5.15
CA GLU A 215 -14.81 -0.67 4.70
C GLU A 215 -14.69 -0.69 3.18
N THR A 216 -15.70 -0.17 2.49
CA THR A 216 -15.70 -0.01 1.04
C THR A 216 -14.77 1.14 0.66
N GLY A 217 -13.47 0.85 0.66
CA GLY A 217 -12.47 1.68 0.01
C GLY A 217 -12.84 1.87 -1.46
N ILE A 218 -12.77 3.10 -1.93
CA ILE A 218 -13.04 3.50 -3.32
C ILE A 218 -12.26 2.57 -4.26
N MET A 219 -12.96 1.91 -5.19
CA MET A 219 -12.43 0.90 -6.10
C MET A 219 -11.06 1.30 -6.68
N PRO A 220 -10.00 0.47 -6.53
CA PRO A 220 -8.63 0.82 -6.92
C PRO A 220 -8.48 1.11 -8.42
N ASN A 221 -9.40 0.61 -9.26
CA ASN A 221 -9.42 0.89 -10.70
C ASN A 221 -9.58 2.38 -11.03
N LEU A 222 -10.27 3.18 -10.20
CA LEU A 222 -10.48 4.59 -10.51
C LEU A 222 -9.20 5.41 -10.29
N ILE A 223 -8.37 5.02 -9.32
CA ILE A 223 -7.11 5.70 -8.99
C ILE A 223 -6.09 5.53 -10.13
N TYR A 224 -5.97 4.32 -10.72
CA TYR A 224 -5.08 4.08 -11.87
C TYR A 224 -5.50 4.81 -13.14
N VAL A 225 -6.77 5.20 -13.27
CA VAL A 225 -7.27 5.99 -14.40
C VAL A 225 -7.11 7.50 -14.13
N ILE A 226 -7.31 7.95 -12.89
CA ILE A 226 -7.23 9.39 -12.54
C ILE A 226 -5.78 9.89 -12.55
N ILE A 227 -4.84 9.12 -12.00
CA ILE A 227 -3.42 9.54 -11.89
C ILE A 227 -2.76 9.90 -13.23
N PRO A 228 -2.92 9.14 -14.33
CA PRO A 228 -2.34 9.51 -15.62
C PRO A 228 -3.19 10.51 -16.41
N THR A 229 -4.50 10.59 -16.15
CA THR A 229 -5.39 11.49 -16.91
C THR A 229 -5.26 12.94 -16.46
N ILE A 230 -4.98 13.22 -15.18
CA ILE A 230 -4.79 14.58 -14.69
C ILE A 230 -3.59 15.28 -15.36
N PRO A 231 -2.36 14.70 -15.38
CA PRO A 231 -1.22 15.30 -16.08
C PRO A 231 -1.48 15.48 -17.58
N LEU A 232 -2.14 14.50 -18.22
CA LEU A 232 -2.46 14.58 -19.64
C LEU A 232 -3.46 15.71 -19.95
N LEU A 233 -4.49 15.87 -19.13
CA LEU A 233 -5.46 16.96 -19.26
C LEU A 233 -4.82 18.34 -19.05
N LEU A 234 -3.89 18.46 -18.08
CA LEU A 234 -3.14 19.69 -17.87
C LEU A 234 -2.25 20.04 -19.08
N LEU A 235 -1.57 19.05 -19.67
CA LEU A 235 -0.77 19.25 -20.88
C LEU A 235 -1.63 19.69 -22.07
N ILE A 236 -2.80 19.08 -22.23
CA ILE A 236 -3.77 19.46 -23.28
C ILE A 236 -4.23 20.91 -23.07
N LEU A 237 -4.58 21.31 -21.85
CA LEU A 237 -5.00 22.69 -21.55
C LEU A 237 -3.89 23.71 -21.83
N VAL A 238 -2.63 23.39 -21.51
CA VAL A 238 -1.48 24.25 -21.81
C VAL A 238 -1.24 24.35 -23.33
N ALA A 239 -1.33 23.24 -24.05
CA ALA A 239 -1.19 23.21 -25.51
C ALA A 239 -2.30 24.02 -26.21
N PHE A 240 -3.56 23.87 -25.78
CA PHE A 240 -4.67 24.68 -26.29
C PHE A 240 -4.49 26.16 -25.93
N GLY A 241 -4.12 26.48 -24.69
CA GLY A 241 -3.89 27.86 -24.25
C GLY A 241 -2.78 28.54 -25.06
N THR A 242 -1.66 27.86 -25.28
CA THR A 242 -0.54 28.38 -26.09
C THR A 242 -0.92 28.52 -27.56
N CYS A 243 -1.66 27.57 -28.14
CA CYS A 243 -2.16 27.64 -29.51
C CYS A 243 -3.14 28.82 -29.71
N CYS A 244 -4.10 28.98 -28.80
CA CYS A 244 -5.03 30.11 -28.81
C CYS A 244 -4.29 31.45 -28.68
N PHE A 245 -3.31 31.53 -27.80
CA PHE A 245 -2.47 32.73 -27.64
C PHE A 245 -1.69 33.07 -28.92
N GLN A 246 -1.09 32.07 -29.57
CA GLN A 246 -0.37 32.24 -30.83
C GLN A 246 -1.29 32.68 -31.97
N MET A 247 -2.49 32.10 -32.09
CA MET A 247 -3.46 32.50 -33.11
C MET A 247 -3.96 33.93 -32.89
N VAL A 248 -4.24 34.33 -31.65
CA VAL A 248 -4.64 35.69 -31.32
C VAL A 248 -3.49 36.67 -31.58
N HIS A 249 -2.25 36.35 -31.20
CA HIS A 249 -1.09 37.19 -31.48
C HIS A 249 -0.86 37.37 -32.98
N LYS A 250 -0.93 36.28 -33.76
CA LYS A 250 -0.79 36.30 -35.22
C LYS A 250 -1.91 37.08 -35.90
N SER A 251 -3.15 37.00 -35.38
CA SER A 251 -4.26 37.83 -35.86
C SER A 251 -4.06 39.32 -35.58
N LYS A 252 -3.43 39.65 -34.45
CA LYS A 252 -3.13 41.03 -34.03
C LYS A 252 -1.93 41.62 -34.77
N GLU A 253 -0.97 40.80 -35.22
CA GLU A 253 0.06 41.21 -36.17
C GLU A 253 -0.52 41.44 -37.57
N ARG A 254 -1.42 40.57 -38.03
CA ARG A 254 -2.07 40.69 -39.34
C ARG A 254 -3.04 41.87 -39.42
N SER A 255 -3.64 42.30 -38.30
CA SER A 255 -4.48 43.51 -38.26
C SER A 255 -3.67 44.81 -38.15
N LYS A 256 -2.35 44.74 -37.93
CA LYS A 256 -1.45 45.91 -37.89
C LYS A 256 -0.78 46.21 -39.24
N THR A 257 -0.96 45.36 -40.26
CA THR A 257 -0.44 45.57 -41.60
C THR A 257 -1.57 45.90 -42.61
N SER A 258 -1.78 47.20 -42.82
CA SER A 258 -2.52 47.89 -43.92
C SER A 258 -4.05 48.05 -43.76
N PRO A 259 -4.60 49.30 -43.91
CA PRO A 259 -4.65 50.00 -45.21
C PRO A 259 -4.46 51.53 -45.18
N THR A 260 -3.47 52.06 -45.93
CA THR A 260 -3.47 53.33 -46.71
C THR A 260 -2.08 53.47 -47.35
N GLN A 261 -1.89 53.61 -48.67
CA GLN A 261 -2.16 54.85 -49.39
C GLN A 261 -2.15 54.59 -50.91
N SER A 262 -3.26 54.96 -51.57
CA SER A 262 -3.38 55.08 -53.02
C SER A 262 -2.81 56.42 -53.47
N THR A 263 -2.04 56.46 -54.56
CA THR A 263 -2.10 57.54 -55.57
C THR A 263 -1.34 57.15 -56.84
N LEU A 264 -2.05 57.23 -57.99
CA LEU A 264 -1.64 57.81 -59.29
C LEU A 264 -0.34 57.25 -59.94
N TRP A 265 -0.33 56.68 -61.15
CA TRP A 265 -0.59 57.36 -62.44
C TRP A 265 -0.92 56.37 -63.57
N ILE A 266 -1.78 56.84 -64.48
CA ILE A 266 -2.13 56.25 -65.78
C ILE A 266 -1.16 56.80 -66.85
N SER A 267 -0.64 55.94 -67.75
CA SER A 267 -0.43 56.32 -69.17
C SER A 267 -0.21 55.11 -70.11
N LYS A 268 -1.26 54.82 -70.89
CA LYS A 268 -1.38 54.42 -72.31
C LYS A 268 -0.29 53.61 -73.08
N ASN A 269 -0.80 52.51 -73.65
CA ASN A 269 -0.72 52.02 -75.06
C ASN A 269 0.60 51.53 -75.69
N GLN A 270 0.62 50.27 -76.12
CA GLN A 270 0.31 49.77 -77.50
C GLN A 270 0.31 48.22 -77.45
N ARG A 271 -0.80 47.52 -77.74
CA ARG A 271 -1.37 47.10 -79.05
C ARG A 271 -0.62 45.91 -79.71
N ASN A 272 -1.28 44.74 -79.65
CA ASN A 272 -1.42 43.60 -80.60
C ASN A 272 -0.12 42.90 -81.08
N GLU A 273 -0.01 41.59 -81.38
CA GLU A 273 -0.88 40.54 -81.97
C GLU A 273 -0.40 39.16 -81.45
N ILE A 274 -1.24 38.16 -81.10
CA ILE A 274 -1.91 37.09 -81.88
C ILE A 274 -0.98 35.99 -82.47
N ASN A 275 -1.41 34.72 -82.27
CA ASN A 275 -0.96 33.39 -82.76
C ASN A 275 0.04 32.65 -81.86
N MET A 276 -0.26 31.52 -81.17
CA MET A 276 -0.88 30.23 -81.53
C MET A 276 -0.03 29.42 -82.53
N GLU A 277 0.66 28.38 -82.07
CA GLU A 277 0.67 27.05 -82.72
C GLU A 277 1.29 25.95 -81.82
N VAL A 278 0.52 24.86 -81.69
CA VAL A 278 0.82 23.42 -81.38
C VAL A 278 1.69 23.05 -80.19
#